data_AF-A0A7C9JBH4-F1
#
_entry.id   AF-A0A7C9JBH4-F1
#
_cell.length_a   1.000
_cell.length_b   1.000
_cell.length_c   1.000
_cell.angle_alpha   90.00
_cell.angle_beta   90.00
_cell.angle_gamma   90.00
#
_symmetry.space_group_name_H-M   'P 1'
#
loop_
_entity.id
_entity.type
_entity.pdbx_description
1 polymer ?
#
loop_
_entity_poly.entity_id
_entity_poly.type
_entity_poly.pdbx_seq_one_letter_code
_entity_poly.pdbx_strand_id
1 'polypeptide(L)' 'MARHKKREREREIERRRRRREKLAKLRRKGLFPRPEGYDPTVYSYVAYAVAKGIMTLDQALARLEKAKVEPQKEESTN' A
#
# COMPACT_ATOMS: atom_id res chain seq x y z
N MET A 1 9.40 -29.86 18.98
CA MET A 1 9.37 -28.97 17.80
C MET A 1 8.88 -27.52 18.06
N ALA A 2 8.69 -27.05 19.30
CA ALA A 2 7.83 -25.89 19.55
C ALA A 2 8.50 -24.51 19.80
N ARG A 3 9.74 -24.44 20.30
CA ARG A 3 10.38 -23.14 20.66
C ARG A 3 11.11 -22.46 19.50
N HIS A 4 11.73 -23.24 18.61
CA HIS A 4 12.52 -22.70 17.50
C HIS A 4 11.66 -22.01 16.45
N LYS A 5 10.53 -22.63 16.05
CA LYS A 5 9.55 -22.03 15.13
C LYS A 5 8.91 -20.75 15.70
N LYS A 6 8.72 -20.66 17.02
CA LYS A 6 8.18 -19.46 17.68
C LYS A 6 9.15 -18.29 17.60
N ARG A 7 10.43 -18.51 17.94
CA ARG A 7 11.49 -17.50 17.82
C ARG A 7 11.72 -17.02 16.38
N GLU A 8 11.67 -17.94 15.42
CA GLU A 8 11.77 -17.59 14.00
C GLU A 8 10.60 -16.71 13.55
N ARG A 9 9.37 -17.04 13.96
CA ARG A 9 8.17 -16.26 13.65
C ARG A 9 8.21 -14.87 14.29
N GLU A 10 8.70 -14.75 15.52
CA GLU A 10 8.93 -13.46 16.20
C GLU A 10 9.94 -12.59 15.42
N ARG A 11 11.07 -13.17 15.00
CA ARG A 11 12.06 -12.47 14.15
C ARG A 11 11.48 -12.04 12.80
N GLU A 12 10.64 -12.87 12.19
CA GLU A 12 10.00 -12.53 10.92
C GLU A 12 8.99 -11.38 11.08
N ILE A 13 8.19 -11.41 12.14
CA ILE A 13 7.27 -10.32 12.48
C ILE A 13 8.05 -9.01 12.70
N GLU A 14 9.16 -9.08 13.43
CA GLU A 14 10.01 -7.92 13.68
C GLU A 14 10.64 -7.36 12.39
N ARG A 15 11.11 -8.23 11.50
CA ARG A 15 11.59 -7.83 10.16
C ARG A 15 10.48 -7.14 9.35
N ARG A 16 9.25 -7.66 9.39
CA ARG A 16 8.09 -7.04 8.72
C ARG A 16 7.76 -5.68 9.33
N ARG A 17 7.82 -5.55 10.66
CA ARG A 17 7.60 -4.29 11.38
C ARG A 17 8.63 -3.23 10.96
N ARG A 18 9.93 -3.56 10.97
CA ARG A 18 11.00 -2.63 10.55
C ARG A 18 10.84 -2.18 9.10
N ARG A 19 10.42 -3.07 8.19
CA ARG A 19 10.12 -2.70 6.79
C ARG A 19 8.95 -1.71 6.70
N ARG A 20 7.89 -1.92 7.47
CA ARG A 20 6.73 -1.00 7.51
C ARG A 20 7.12 0.37 8.05
N GLU A 21 7.93 0.42 9.12
CA GLU A 21 8.44 1.68 9.69
C GLU A 21 9.36 2.43 8.72
N LYS A 22 10.27 1.73 8.02
CA LYS A 22 11.11 2.35 6.97
C LYS A 22 10.26 2.95 5.85
N LEU A 23 9.24 2.23 5.38
CA LEU A 23 8.31 2.72 4.37
C LEU A 23 7.47 3.90 4.89
N ALA A 24 7.04 3.88 6.14
CA ALA A 24 6.32 5.02 6.76
C ALA A 24 7.21 6.27 6.84
N LYS A 25 8.49 6.11 7.18
CA LYS A 25 9.46 7.22 7.19
C LYS A 25 9.68 7.77 5.78
N LEU A 26 9.76 6.92 4.77
CA LEU A 26 9.88 7.33 3.36
C LEU A 26 8.60 8.02 2.85
N ARG A 27 7.42 7.54 3.26
CA ARG A 27 6.13 8.20 3.00
C ARG A 27 6.06 9.59 3.60
N ARG A 28 6.44 9.74 4.88
CA ARG A 28 6.47 11.05 5.56
C ARG A 28 7.40 12.04 4.87
N LYS A 29 8.43 11.56 4.19
CA LYS A 29 9.36 12.36 3.38
C LYS A 29 8.87 12.63 1.95
N GLY A 30 7.70 12.13 1.56
CA GLY A 30 7.18 12.27 0.18
C GLY A 30 7.89 11.43 -0.87
N LEU A 31 8.86 10.58 -0.50
CA LEU A 31 9.68 9.81 -1.45
C LEU A 31 8.98 8.52 -1.92
N PHE A 32 8.02 8.04 -1.14
CA PHE A 32 7.14 6.91 -1.49
C PHE A 32 5.71 7.34 -1.15
N PRO A 33 5.09 8.23 -1.93
CA PRO A 33 3.71 8.60 -1.68
C PRO A 33 2.85 7.33 -1.74
N ARG A 34 2.00 7.12 -0.72
CA ARG A 34 0.81 6.29 -0.96
C ARG A 34 -0.08 7.12 -1.87
N PRO A 35 -0.69 6.53 -2.89
CA PRO A 35 -1.72 7.23 -3.64
C PRO A 35 -2.84 7.60 -2.64
N GLU A 36 -2.93 8.88 -2.30
CA GLU A 36 -3.99 9.37 -1.42
C GLU A 36 -5.33 9.16 -2.13
N GLY A 37 -6.30 8.59 -1.42
CA GLY A 37 -7.63 8.30 -1.98
C GLY A 37 -7.74 7.02 -2.81
N TYR A 38 -6.72 6.16 -2.90
CA TYR A 38 -6.81 4.90 -3.66
C TYR A 38 -6.50 3.65 -2.82
N ASP A 39 -7.13 2.53 -3.17
CA ASP A 39 -6.81 1.23 -2.57
C ASP A 39 -5.33 0.86 -2.83
N PRO A 40 -4.51 0.68 -1.76
CA PRO A 40 -3.08 0.37 -1.91
C PRO A 40 -2.80 -0.99 -2.54
N THR A 41 -3.75 -1.92 -2.55
CA THR A 41 -3.61 -3.21 -3.24
C THR A 41 -3.74 -3.02 -4.75
N VAL A 42 -4.71 -2.20 -5.19
CA VAL A 42 -4.95 -1.90 -6.60
C VAL A 42 -3.81 -1.09 -7.20
N TYR A 43 -3.33 -0.06 -6.48
CA TYR A 43 -2.26 0.79 -6.99
C TYR A 43 -0.95 0.04 -7.25
N SER A 44 -0.59 -0.89 -6.36
CA SER A 44 0.65 -1.66 -6.51
C SER A 44 0.65 -2.52 -7.79
N TYR A 45 -0.49 -3.13 -8.11
CA TYR A 45 -0.66 -3.91 -9.34
C TYR A 45 -0.70 -3.01 -10.58
N VAL A 46 -1.43 -1.89 -10.53
CA VAL A 46 -1.53 -0.94 -11.64
C VAL A 46 -0.15 -0.38 -12.00
N ALA A 47 0.62 0.08 -11.01
CA ALA A 47 1.98 0.59 -11.23
C ALA A 47 2.91 -0.47 -11.84
N TYR A 48 2.85 -1.72 -11.37
CA TYR A 48 3.61 -2.84 -11.93
C TYR A 48 3.24 -3.11 -13.39
N ALA A 49 1.94 -3.20 -13.69
CA ALA A 49 1.46 -3.54 -15.02
C ALA A 49 1.76 -2.45 -16.05
N VAL A 50 1.69 -1.17 -15.65
CA VAL A 50 2.12 -0.03 -16.48
C VAL A 50 3.63 -0.10 -16.76
N ALA A 51 4.46 -0.31 -15.73
CA ALA A 51 5.91 -0.41 -15.89
C ALA A 51 6.36 -1.60 -16.76
N LYS A 52 5.52 -2.64 -16.86
CA LYS A 52 5.75 -3.81 -17.72
C LYS A 52 5.07 -3.73 -19.09
N GLY A 53 4.36 -2.64 -19.40
CA GLY A 53 3.62 -2.49 -20.67
C GLY A 53 2.44 -3.46 -20.84
N ILE A 54 2.01 -4.11 -19.76
CA ILE A 54 0.84 -5.00 -19.73
C ILE A 54 -0.46 -4.20 -19.80
N MET A 55 -0.42 -2.96 -19.31
CA MET A 55 -1.58 -2.05 -19.22
C MET A 55 -1.18 -0.68 -19.77
N THR A 56 -2.06 -0.07 -20.57
CA THR A 56 -1.85 1.30 -21.06
C THR A 56 -2.12 2.33 -19.95
N LEU A 57 -1.61 3.55 -20.13
CA LEU A 57 -1.80 4.63 -19.17
C LEU A 57 -3.29 4.94 -18.96
N ASP A 58 -4.09 4.94 -20.03
CA ASP A 58 -5.53 5.21 -19.95
C ASP A 58 -6.30 4.13 -19.16
N GLN A 59 -5.95 2.86 -19.39
CA GLN A 59 -6.53 1.74 -18.64
C GLN A 59 -6.17 1.79 -17.15
N ALA A 60 -4.94 2.20 -16.85
CA ALA A 60 -4.47 2.39 -15.48
C ALA A 60 -5.24 3.51 -14.76
N LEU A 61 -5.44 4.66 -15.43
CA LEU A 61 -6.20 5.78 -14.89
C LEU A 61 -7.66 5.39 -14.61
N ALA A 62 -8.33 4.72 -15.55
CA ALA A 62 -9.71 4.26 -15.37
C ALA A 62 -9.85 3.26 -14.21
N ARG A 63 -8.86 2.38 -14.00
CA ARG A 63 -8.84 1.45 -12.86
C ARG A 63 -8.60 2.16 -11.53
N LEU A 64 -7.69 3.11 -11.52
CA LEU A 64 -7.44 3.92 -10.33
C LEU A 64 -8.71 4.70 -9.97
N GLU A 65 -9.34 5.36 -10.93
CA GLU A 65 -10.57 6.13 -10.69
C GLU A 65 -11.69 5.29 -10.06
N LYS A 66 -11.88 4.04 -10.50
CA LYS A 66 -12.81 3.09 -9.87
C LYS A 66 -12.40 2.65 -8.47
N ALA A 67 -11.10 2.63 -8.20
CA ALA A 67 -10.53 2.27 -6.91
C ALA A 67 -10.37 3.47 -5.97
N LYS A 68 -10.92 4.64 -6.33
CA LYS A 68 -11.01 5.77 -5.42
C LYS A 68 -11.88 5.38 -4.23
N VAL A 69 -11.31 5.45 -3.04
CA VAL A 69 -12.06 5.37 -1.80
C VAL A 69 -12.50 6.80 -1.50
N GLU A 70 -13.78 7.11 -1.70
CA GLU A 70 -14.30 8.41 -1.29
C GLU A 70 -14.04 8.59 0.21
N PRO A 71 -13.46 9.72 0.65
CA PRO A 71 -13.36 10.00 2.06
C PRO A 71 -14.81 10.07 2.58
N GLN A 72 -15.16 9.18 3.51
CA GLN A 72 -16.42 9.32 4.23
C GLN A 72 -16.42 10.74 4.81
N LYS A 73 -17.32 11.58 4.30
CA LYS A 73 -17.61 12.87 4.91
C LYS A 73 -17.94 12.54 6.36
N GLU A 74 -17.08 12.96 7.28
CA GLU A 74 -17.42 12.99 8.70
C GLU A 74 -18.71 13.81 8.76
N GLU A 75 -19.84 13.13 8.96
CA GLU A 75 -21.10 13.77 9.29
C GLU A 75 -20.86 14.47 10.62
N SER A 76 -20.52 15.76 10.52
CA SER A 76 -20.52 16.69 11.62
C SER A 76 -21.96 16.84 12.07
N THR A 77 -22.40 15.93 12.93
CA THR A 77 -23.62 16.10 13.73
C THR A 77 -23.36 17.23 14.72
N ASN A 78 -24.02 18.35 14.44
CA ASN A 78 -24.19 19.48 15.37
C ASN A 78 -24.98 19.05 16.61
#